data_AF-A0A1G1JQI3-F1
#
_entry.id   AF-A0A1G1JQI3-F1
#
_cell.length_a   1.000
_cell.length_b   1.000
_cell.length_c   1.000
_cell.angle_alpha   90.00
_cell.angle_beta   90.00
_cell.angle_gamma   90.00
#
_symmetry.space_group_name_H-M   'P 1'
#
loop_
_entity.id
_entity.type
_entity.pdbx_description
1 polymer ?
#
loop_
_entity_poly.entity_id
_entity_poly.type
_entity_poly.pdbx_seq_one_letter_code
_entity_poly.pdbx_strand_id
1 'polypeptide(L)'
;MAPVLKKVERPRELKWYQAGAMLYGDWGTSKVYVLGIAFAIAGHASMFFLTAMSVLTAVVGFCYIIISKAYPDGGGVYSSVKSRSKTLAVIGALLLVADYVVTAALSSVDAFHYLGFARPELWAIGSLIVIGVINILGPTKSGNIASLIAVLVAFFLAVLAAVCLPHIKSIEFSAPQGPFFGNWTKFVGIILALSGVEAIANVTGIMVRPVGRTAKYAILPVMAEVVVISLILGAAMNNIPGLTNHTEDMVRVIGDHYIGPWFGKLIALLIGLLLLSACNTAIMGLIGVTFLMSKDKELPPLFSSLNRFGMPWFGLLVAVSVPVFVLCLENNVVHLAALYAIGVVGAIMINLLACCTNFDINIKKYERVILGLTGAVMVLVELTIIYEKHNAVIFALSVLTVGLIARGVGKFVYQIRVAVPEVLGINVLTLEEAKDLMPLYKGSTLVAIKSVSPSLVEEASIHVKGKGEQVVYALFVEEKPPGWAYPTEVEPSHESVKLLNRAVQEFEKNGITAMPLWNLGENAGALIVKTVKDLGLDTVMIGSTRRGALERLLRGEVLKTISDQLPQDKHLVICN
;
A
#
# COMPACT_ATOMS: atom_id res chain seq x y z
N MET A 1 -16.19 -27.31 4.71
CA MET A 1 -15.18 -27.21 5.79
C MET A 1 -14.67 -25.77 5.82
N ALA A 2 -13.96 -25.33 6.88
CA ALA A 2 -13.29 -24.03 6.84
C ALA A 2 -12.23 -24.04 5.72
N PRO A 3 -12.08 -22.96 4.95
CA PRO A 3 -11.01 -22.89 3.95
C PRO A 3 -9.65 -23.14 4.61
N VAL A 4 -8.81 -23.96 3.99
CA VAL A 4 -7.44 -24.20 4.46
C VAL A 4 -6.59 -22.98 4.06
N LEU A 5 -6.69 -21.94 4.87
CA LEU A 5 -5.89 -20.72 4.74
C LEU A 5 -4.43 -21.04 5.05
N LYS A 6 -3.54 -20.71 4.10
CA LYS A 6 -2.10 -20.92 4.24
C LYS A 6 -1.39 -19.58 4.40
N LYS A 7 -0.55 -19.46 5.43
CA LYS A 7 0.29 -18.27 5.58
C LYS A 7 1.32 -18.20 4.45
N VAL A 8 1.42 -17.04 3.82
CA VAL A 8 2.43 -16.78 2.78
C VAL A 8 3.36 -15.67 3.27
N GLU A 9 4.66 -15.93 3.23
CA GLU A 9 5.67 -14.90 3.47
C GLU A 9 5.70 -13.91 2.29
N ARG A 10 5.37 -12.64 2.55
CA ARG A 10 5.59 -11.56 1.59
C ARG A 10 7.10 -11.31 1.43
N PRO A 11 7.61 -11.04 0.22
CA PRO A 11 8.98 -10.60 0.05
C PRO A 11 9.20 -9.28 0.80
N ARG A 12 10.03 -9.31 1.85
CA ARG A 12 10.31 -8.16 2.73
C ARG A 12 11.53 -7.39 2.26
N GLU A 13 11.44 -6.74 1.11
CA GLU A 13 12.57 -6.09 0.45
C GLU A 13 12.60 -4.57 0.61
N LEU A 14 11.50 -3.96 1.06
CA LEU A 14 11.37 -2.51 1.12
C LEU A 14 12.23 -1.93 2.24
N LYS A 15 13.31 -1.23 1.85
CA LYS A 15 14.21 -0.57 2.79
C LYS A 15 13.67 0.80 3.21
N TRP A 16 14.18 1.34 4.32
CA TRP A 16 13.68 2.57 4.92
C TRP A 16 13.73 3.79 3.97
N TYR A 17 14.74 3.87 3.09
CA TYR A 17 14.88 4.99 2.15
C TYR A 17 13.88 4.90 0.98
N GLN A 18 13.56 3.69 0.51
CA GLN A 18 12.50 3.48 -0.48
C GLN A 18 11.14 3.76 0.14
N ALA A 19 10.89 3.23 1.35
CA ALA A 19 9.67 3.49 2.09
C ALA A 19 9.48 4.98 2.41
N GLY A 20 10.55 5.66 2.80
CA GLY A 20 10.56 7.10 3.06
C GLY A 20 10.28 7.91 1.79
N ALA A 21 10.84 7.53 0.64
CA ALA A 21 10.56 8.21 -0.61
C ALA A 21 9.12 8.00 -1.10
N MET A 22 8.57 6.79 -0.93
CA MET A 22 7.15 6.52 -1.18
C MET A 22 6.24 7.33 -0.26
N LEU A 23 6.57 7.38 1.04
CA LEU A 23 5.87 8.20 2.02
C LEU A 23 5.95 9.69 1.67
N TYR A 24 7.11 10.17 1.22
CA TYR A 24 7.28 11.56 0.79
C TYR A 24 6.42 11.89 -0.44
N GLY A 25 6.25 10.95 -1.37
CA GLY A 25 5.39 11.15 -2.53
C GLY A 25 3.95 11.52 -2.17
N ASP A 26 3.45 11.01 -1.06
CA ASP A 26 2.08 11.28 -0.58
C ASP A 26 2.11 12.37 0.50
N TRP A 27 2.76 12.11 1.63
CA TRP A 27 2.80 13.04 2.76
C TRP A 27 3.55 14.35 2.47
N GLY A 28 4.56 14.30 1.59
CA GLY A 28 5.31 15.49 1.17
C GLY A 28 4.47 16.48 0.38
N THR A 29 3.50 16.00 -0.41
CA THR A 29 2.59 16.86 -1.18
C THR A 29 1.61 17.64 -0.30
N SER A 30 1.34 17.19 0.93
CA SER A 30 0.44 17.89 1.85
C SER A 30 0.80 19.38 2.06
N LYS A 31 2.09 19.71 2.05
CA LYS A 31 2.59 21.10 2.15
C LYS A 31 2.12 21.99 1.02
N VAL A 32 2.02 21.40 -0.17
CA VAL A 32 1.68 22.09 -1.41
C VAL A 32 0.24 22.59 -1.36
N TYR A 33 -0.66 21.82 -0.74
CA TYR A 33 -2.07 22.18 -0.55
C TYR A 33 -2.28 23.11 0.63
N VAL A 34 -1.67 22.76 1.77
CA VAL A 34 -2.02 23.34 3.07
C VAL A 34 -1.61 24.80 3.18
N LEU A 35 -0.50 25.20 2.56
CA LEU A 35 -0.03 26.59 2.63
C LEU A 35 -1.04 27.56 2.01
N GLY A 36 -1.50 27.26 0.78
CA GLY A 36 -2.48 28.08 0.09
C GLY A 36 -3.83 28.11 0.79
N ILE A 37 -4.33 26.95 1.21
CA ILE A 37 -5.61 26.82 1.93
C ILE A 37 -5.57 27.55 3.28
N ALA A 38 -4.48 27.43 4.03
CA ALA A 38 -4.34 28.11 5.32
C ALA A 38 -4.35 29.63 5.18
N PHE A 39 -3.70 30.17 4.15
CA PHE A 39 -3.74 31.60 3.87
C PHE A 39 -5.12 32.05 3.38
N ALA A 40 -5.79 31.27 2.53
CA ALA A 40 -7.14 31.57 2.06
C ALA A 40 -8.18 31.62 3.21
N ILE A 41 -8.06 30.72 4.19
CA ILE A 41 -9.00 30.61 5.32
C ILE A 41 -8.70 31.62 6.44
N ALA A 42 -7.42 31.84 6.76
CA ALA A 42 -7.01 32.57 7.96
C ALA A 42 -6.20 33.84 7.68
N GLY A 43 -5.85 34.12 6.42
CA GLY A 43 -5.02 35.27 6.03
C GLY A 43 -3.74 35.34 6.83
N HIS A 44 -3.44 36.51 7.38
CA HIS A 44 -2.24 36.73 8.18
C HIS A 44 -2.18 36.00 9.53
N ALA A 45 -3.30 35.38 9.95
CA ALA A 45 -3.32 34.49 11.12
C ALA A 45 -2.99 33.02 10.78
N SER A 46 -2.76 32.71 9.49
CA SER A 46 -2.43 31.37 8.99
C SER A 46 -1.28 30.69 9.74
N MET A 47 -0.26 31.44 10.15
CA MET A 47 0.91 30.87 10.84
C MET A 47 0.57 30.16 12.15
N PHE A 48 -0.40 30.67 12.92
CA PHE A 48 -0.81 30.04 14.19
C PHE A 48 -1.48 28.69 13.94
N PHE A 49 -2.36 28.64 12.93
CA PHE A 49 -3.04 27.41 12.55
C PHE A 49 -2.06 26.40 11.94
N LEU A 50 -1.15 26.84 11.07
CA LEU A 50 -0.08 26.01 10.51
C LEU A 50 0.83 25.43 11.60
N THR A 51 1.11 26.21 12.65
CA THR A 51 1.90 25.74 13.80
C THR A 51 1.16 24.65 14.57
N ALA A 52 -0.10 24.88 14.92
CA ALA A 52 -0.93 23.85 15.56
C ALA A 52 -1.03 22.58 14.70
N MET A 53 -1.19 22.75 13.39
CA MET A 53 -1.31 21.66 12.43
C MET A 53 0.00 20.87 12.31
N SER A 54 1.13 21.56 12.29
CA SER A 54 2.46 20.94 12.24
C SER A 54 2.74 20.12 13.51
N VAL A 55 2.32 20.61 14.68
CA VAL A 55 2.40 19.85 15.94
C VAL A 55 1.54 18.60 15.86
N LEU A 56 0.28 18.72 15.42
CA LEU A 56 -0.61 17.56 15.27
C LEU A 56 -0.04 16.53 14.29
N THR A 57 0.49 17.00 13.16
CA THR A 57 1.15 16.18 12.13
C THR A 57 2.34 15.40 12.70
N ALA A 58 3.19 16.05 13.50
CA ALA A 58 4.31 15.40 14.15
C ALA A 58 3.86 14.32 15.17
N VAL A 59 2.82 14.61 15.95
CA VAL A 59 2.25 13.66 16.91
C VAL A 59 1.64 12.45 16.19
N VAL A 60 0.89 12.67 15.10
CA VAL A 60 0.33 11.60 14.27
C VAL A 60 1.44 10.76 13.65
N GLY A 61 2.48 11.39 13.10
CA GLY A 61 3.66 10.67 12.60
C GLY A 61 4.28 9.74 13.65
N PHE A 62 4.40 10.22 14.89
CA PHE A 62 4.86 9.39 16.01
C PHE A 62 3.91 8.23 16.34
N CYS A 63 2.60 8.47 16.30
CA CYS A 63 1.60 7.41 16.43
C CYS A 63 1.75 6.31 15.36
N TYR A 64 2.03 6.69 14.10
CA TYR A 64 2.25 5.73 13.02
C TYR A 64 3.55 4.94 13.15
N ILE A 65 4.57 5.48 13.83
CA ILE A 65 5.77 4.70 14.23
C ILE A 65 5.37 3.61 15.24
N ILE A 66 4.53 3.95 16.22
CA ILE A 66 4.03 2.98 17.22
C ILE A 66 3.18 1.90 16.54
N ILE A 67 2.23 2.29 15.68
CA ILE A 67 1.36 1.36 14.95
C ILE A 67 2.19 0.43 14.06
N SER A 68 3.13 0.97 13.29
CA SER A 68 3.98 0.16 12.39
C SER A 68 4.85 -0.84 13.13
N LYS A 69 5.27 -0.50 14.36
CA LYS A 69 5.98 -1.41 15.26
C LYS A 69 5.05 -2.50 15.82
N ALA A 70 3.83 -2.14 16.22
CA ALA A 70 2.86 -3.08 16.79
C ALA A 70 2.27 -4.04 15.75
N TYR A 71 2.15 -3.60 14.49
CA TYR A 71 1.52 -4.34 13.39
C TYR A 71 2.48 -4.49 12.18
N PRO A 72 3.50 -5.36 12.28
CA PRO A 72 4.55 -5.51 11.26
C PRO A 72 4.09 -6.20 9.97
N ASP A 73 2.90 -6.82 9.95
CA ASP A 73 2.33 -7.53 8.78
C ASP A 73 1.21 -6.71 8.09
N GLY A 74 0.87 -5.54 8.62
CA GLY A 74 -0.11 -4.60 8.04
C GLY A 74 -0.56 -3.58 9.07
N GLY A 75 0.01 -2.37 9.02
CA GLY A 75 -0.27 -1.28 9.96
C GLY A 75 -1.44 -0.38 9.55
N GLY A 76 -1.96 -0.56 8.33
CA GLY A 76 -3.11 0.17 7.81
C GLY A 76 -4.37 -0.10 8.62
N VAL A 77 -5.32 0.85 8.59
CA VAL A 77 -6.57 0.78 9.35
C VAL A 77 -7.35 -0.52 9.14
N TYR A 78 -7.34 -1.08 7.93
CA TYR A 78 -8.00 -2.36 7.67
C TYR A 78 -7.35 -3.49 8.47
N SER A 79 -6.03 -3.65 8.35
CA SER A 79 -5.29 -4.77 8.92
C SER A 79 -5.15 -4.67 10.44
N SER A 80 -4.90 -3.47 10.97
CA SER A 80 -4.71 -3.24 12.41
C SER A 80 -6.00 -3.43 13.22
N VAL A 81 -7.16 -3.10 12.63
CA VAL A 81 -8.48 -3.16 13.28
C VAL A 81 -9.19 -4.49 13.06
N LYS A 82 -8.82 -5.26 12.03
CA LYS A 82 -9.48 -6.52 11.66
C LYS A 82 -9.54 -7.53 12.81
N SER A 83 -8.49 -7.63 13.63
CA SER A 83 -8.45 -8.55 14.78
C SER A 83 -9.46 -8.19 15.87
N ARG A 84 -9.86 -6.92 15.95
CA ARG A 84 -10.84 -6.39 16.92
C ARG A 84 -12.27 -6.48 16.39
N SER A 85 -12.50 -5.99 15.18
CA SER A 85 -13.82 -5.98 14.54
C SER A 85 -13.68 -5.91 13.04
N LYS A 86 -14.15 -6.96 12.35
CA LYS A 86 -14.18 -6.99 10.88
C LYS A 86 -15.01 -5.85 10.31
N THR A 87 -16.12 -5.48 10.96
CA THR A 87 -16.98 -4.39 10.47
C THR A 87 -16.31 -3.03 10.63
N LEU A 88 -15.68 -2.77 11.77
CA LEU A 88 -14.98 -1.50 11.98
C LEU A 88 -13.76 -1.38 11.05
N ALA A 89 -13.06 -2.48 10.81
CA ALA A 89 -11.98 -2.55 9.83
C ALA A 89 -12.47 -2.21 8.42
N VAL A 90 -13.62 -2.77 7.99
CA VAL A 90 -14.20 -2.43 6.67
C VAL A 90 -14.63 -0.97 6.61
N ILE A 91 -15.24 -0.41 7.66
CA ILE A 91 -15.60 1.02 7.70
C ILE A 91 -14.35 1.89 7.55
N GLY A 92 -13.29 1.62 8.32
CA GLY A 92 -12.02 2.33 8.19
C GLY A 92 -11.38 2.18 6.80
N ALA A 93 -11.45 0.99 6.21
CA ALA A 93 -10.97 0.75 4.85
C ALA A 93 -11.78 1.50 3.79
N LEU A 94 -13.09 1.64 3.96
CA LEU A 94 -13.94 2.41 3.04
C LEU A 94 -13.72 3.92 3.17
N LEU A 95 -13.45 4.42 4.38
CA LEU A 95 -13.02 5.80 4.60
C LEU A 95 -11.65 6.06 3.95
N LEU A 96 -10.72 5.10 4.04
CA LEU A 96 -9.45 5.15 3.32
C LEU A 96 -9.61 5.03 1.79
N VAL A 97 -10.64 4.33 1.31
CA VAL A 97 -11.01 4.35 -0.12
C VAL A 97 -11.53 5.73 -0.52
N ALA A 98 -12.36 6.37 0.31
CA ALA A 98 -12.82 7.73 0.07
C ALA A 98 -11.64 8.72 0.03
N ASP A 99 -10.71 8.60 0.97
CA ASP A 99 -9.43 9.34 1.00
C ASP A 99 -8.70 9.22 -0.34
N TYR A 100 -8.28 8.01 -0.71
CA TYR A 100 -7.48 7.83 -1.93
C TYR A 100 -8.19 8.27 -3.21
N VAL A 101 -9.53 8.16 -3.28
CA VAL A 101 -10.30 8.69 -4.41
C VAL A 101 -10.09 10.19 -4.52
N VAL A 102 -10.23 10.90 -3.39
CA VAL A 102 -10.07 12.36 -3.36
C VAL A 102 -8.61 12.75 -3.51
N THR A 103 -7.64 12.01 -2.95
CA THR A 103 -6.21 12.24 -3.18
C THR A 103 -5.88 12.19 -4.67
N ALA A 104 -6.35 11.16 -5.38
CA ALA A 104 -6.09 11.03 -6.80
C ALA A 104 -6.69 12.20 -7.59
N ALA A 105 -7.93 12.58 -7.29
CA ALA A 105 -8.62 13.71 -7.91
C ALA A 105 -7.91 15.05 -7.62
N LEU A 106 -7.76 15.41 -6.34
CA LEU A 106 -7.13 16.65 -5.86
C LEU A 106 -5.71 16.81 -6.41
N SER A 107 -4.86 15.79 -6.24
CA SER A 107 -3.47 15.85 -6.69
C SER A 107 -3.38 16.02 -8.20
N SER A 108 -4.29 15.40 -8.97
CA SER A 108 -4.24 15.49 -10.43
C SER A 108 -4.61 16.89 -10.93
N VAL A 109 -5.61 17.55 -10.32
CA VAL A 109 -6.01 18.91 -10.68
C VAL A 109 -4.94 19.91 -10.28
N ASP A 110 -4.43 19.81 -9.05
CA ASP A 110 -3.40 20.73 -8.56
C ASP A 110 -2.08 20.60 -9.30
N ALA A 111 -1.75 19.40 -9.81
CA ALA A 111 -0.59 19.24 -10.68
C ALA A 111 -0.64 20.20 -11.88
N PHE A 112 -1.82 20.31 -12.52
CA PHE A 112 -1.98 21.17 -13.69
C PHE A 112 -2.20 22.65 -13.34
N HIS A 113 -2.69 22.97 -12.14
CA HIS A 113 -2.64 24.34 -11.60
C HIS A 113 -1.19 24.81 -11.45
N TYR A 114 -0.33 24.03 -10.80
CA TYR A 114 1.09 24.37 -10.66
C TYR A 114 1.76 24.57 -12.02
N LEU A 115 1.55 23.63 -12.94
CA LEU A 115 2.13 23.67 -14.28
C LEU A 115 1.58 24.82 -15.16
N GLY A 116 0.49 25.48 -14.74
CA GLY A 116 -0.08 26.63 -15.44
C GLY A 116 -0.83 26.28 -16.72
N PHE A 117 -1.41 25.07 -16.81
CA PHE A 117 -2.19 24.65 -17.96
C PHE A 117 -3.58 25.30 -17.96
N ALA A 118 -4.08 25.67 -19.14
CA ALA A 118 -5.47 26.07 -19.31
C ALA A 118 -6.38 24.83 -19.19
N ARG A 119 -7.51 24.96 -18.47
CA ARG A 119 -8.45 23.86 -18.19
C ARG A 119 -7.79 22.66 -17.50
N PRO A 120 -7.24 22.85 -16.28
CA PRO A 120 -6.52 21.82 -15.52
C PRO A 120 -7.36 20.55 -15.31
N GLU A 121 -8.68 20.66 -15.24
CA GLU A 121 -9.61 19.54 -15.07
C GLU A 121 -9.54 18.51 -16.20
N LEU A 122 -9.37 18.95 -17.45
CA LEU A 122 -9.29 18.04 -18.60
C LEU A 122 -7.96 17.28 -18.62
N TRP A 123 -6.88 17.97 -18.30
CA TRP A 123 -5.55 17.38 -18.19
C TRP A 123 -5.45 16.43 -17.00
N ALA A 124 -6.10 16.76 -15.89
CA ALA A 124 -6.23 15.89 -14.72
C ALA A 124 -6.88 14.56 -15.09
N ILE A 125 -8.06 14.60 -15.74
CA ILE A 125 -8.76 13.39 -16.22
C ILE A 125 -7.87 12.59 -17.18
N GLY A 126 -7.25 13.24 -18.16
CA GLY A 126 -6.34 12.59 -19.10
C GLY A 126 -5.16 11.90 -18.39
N SER A 127 -4.57 12.57 -17.39
CA SER A 127 -3.44 12.03 -16.63
C SER A 127 -3.81 10.81 -15.79
N LEU A 128 -5.00 10.81 -15.15
CA LEU A 128 -5.50 9.66 -14.37
C LEU A 128 -5.71 8.44 -15.27
N ILE A 129 -6.24 8.64 -16.49
CA ILE A 129 -6.40 7.58 -17.48
C ILE A 129 -5.03 7.05 -17.90
N VAL A 130 -4.08 7.92 -18.21
CA VAL A 130 -2.71 7.52 -18.60
C VAL A 130 -2.02 6.75 -17.48
N ILE A 131 -2.09 7.21 -16.23
CA ILE A 131 -1.55 6.51 -15.06
C ILE A 131 -2.23 5.14 -14.92
N GLY A 132 -3.55 5.09 -15.09
CA GLY A 132 -4.32 3.85 -15.12
C GLY A 132 -3.80 2.85 -16.16
N VAL A 133 -3.58 3.30 -17.39
CA VAL A 133 -3.04 2.49 -18.50
C VAL A 133 -1.64 1.99 -18.18
N ILE A 134 -0.76 2.84 -17.63
CA ILE A 134 0.60 2.45 -17.22
C ILE A 134 0.56 1.33 -16.17
N ASN A 135 -0.37 1.42 -15.21
CA ASN A 135 -0.52 0.43 -14.14
C ASN A 135 -1.16 -0.89 -14.58
N ILE A 136 -1.68 -1.02 -15.81
CA ILE A 136 -2.17 -2.31 -16.34
C ILE A 136 -1.03 -3.35 -16.37
N LEU A 137 0.21 -2.91 -16.61
CA LEU A 137 1.41 -3.73 -16.64
C LEU A 137 1.84 -4.25 -15.25
N GLY A 138 1.07 -3.92 -14.21
CA GLY A 138 1.38 -4.26 -12.82
C GLY A 138 2.13 -3.13 -12.10
N PRO A 139 2.45 -3.32 -10.81
CA PRO A 139 3.31 -2.40 -10.06
C PRO A 139 4.72 -2.42 -10.65
N THR A 140 4.97 -1.54 -11.61
CA THR A 140 6.26 -1.41 -12.31
C THR A 140 7.31 -0.74 -11.42
N LYS A 141 8.56 -0.63 -11.91
CA LYS A 141 9.65 0.16 -11.28
C LYS A 141 9.36 1.68 -11.17
N SER A 142 8.11 2.12 -11.34
CA SER A 142 7.65 3.49 -11.14
C SER A 142 8.06 4.05 -9.78
N GLY A 143 8.18 3.19 -8.76
CA GLY A 143 8.68 3.56 -7.43
C GLY A 143 10.08 4.20 -7.44
N ASN A 144 10.99 3.79 -8.33
CA ASN A 144 12.33 4.39 -8.43
C ASN A 144 12.27 5.81 -9.00
N ILE A 145 11.44 6.04 -10.01
CA ILE A 145 11.26 7.37 -10.62
C ILE A 145 10.56 8.31 -9.63
N ALA A 146 9.50 7.83 -8.98
CA ALA A 146 8.81 8.55 -7.91
C ALA A 146 9.78 8.95 -6.78
N SER A 147 10.68 8.03 -6.39
CA SER A 147 11.68 8.31 -5.37
C SER A 147 12.68 9.39 -5.76
N LEU A 148 13.09 9.43 -7.03
CA LEU A 148 13.98 10.47 -7.55
C LEU A 148 13.29 11.84 -7.53
N ILE A 149 12.03 11.90 -7.99
CA ILE A 149 11.23 13.13 -7.98
C ILE A 149 11.05 13.65 -6.55
N ALA A 150 10.70 12.77 -5.61
CA ALA A 150 10.55 13.11 -4.20
C ALA A 150 11.82 13.74 -3.60
N VAL A 151 13.00 13.15 -3.86
CA VAL A 151 14.28 13.68 -3.38
C VAL A 151 14.60 15.03 -4.00
N LEU A 152 14.37 15.21 -5.30
CA LEU A 152 14.58 16.49 -5.98
C LEU A 152 13.68 17.58 -5.40
N VAL A 153 12.39 17.29 -5.20
CA VAL A 153 11.45 18.26 -4.62
C VAL A 153 11.86 18.62 -3.20
N ALA A 154 12.18 17.64 -2.35
CA ALA A 154 12.65 17.87 -0.99
C ALA A 154 13.89 18.78 -0.97
N PHE A 155 14.83 18.55 -1.88
CA PHE A 155 16.03 19.37 -2.01
C PHE A 155 15.70 20.83 -2.40
N PHE A 156 14.91 21.04 -3.45
CA PHE A 156 14.57 22.38 -3.91
C PHE A 156 13.68 23.15 -2.91
N LEU A 157 12.78 22.46 -2.20
CA LEU A 157 12.02 23.07 -1.12
C LEU A 157 12.92 23.45 0.07
N ALA A 158 13.93 22.63 0.39
CA ALA A 158 14.91 22.97 1.42
C ALA A 158 15.75 24.20 1.02
N VAL A 159 16.13 24.31 -0.25
CA VAL A 159 16.79 25.51 -0.79
C VAL A 159 15.88 26.74 -0.65
N LEU A 160 14.61 26.64 -1.04
CA LEU A 160 13.65 27.73 -0.88
C LEU A 160 13.50 28.13 0.59
N ALA A 161 13.32 27.17 1.49
CA ALA A 161 13.21 27.41 2.91
C ALA A 161 14.46 28.10 3.49
N ALA A 162 15.66 27.68 3.06
CA ALA A 162 16.91 28.31 3.47
C ALA A 162 17.01 29.79 3.03
N VAL A 163 16.51 30.13 1.84
CA VAL A 163 16.44 31.52 1.35
C VAL A 163 15.38 32.34 2.09
N CYS A 164 14.26 31.73 2.48
CA CYS A 164 13.22 32.39 3.26
C CYS A 164 13.64 32.65 4.72
N LEU A 165 14.52 31.81 5.29
CA LEU A 165 14.87 31.83 6.72
C LEU A 165 15.38 33.20 7.25
N PRO A 166 16.27 33.95 6.55
CA PRO A 166 16.72 35.27 7.00
C PRO A 166 15.59 36.31 7.07
N HIS A 167 14.56 36.15 6.24
CA HIS A 167 13.44 37.08 6.11
C HIS A 167 12.33 36.84 7.16
N ILE A 168 12.42 35.79 7.98
CA ILE A 168 11.39 35.48 8.98
C ILE A 168 11.33 36.54 10.09
N LYS A 169 12.46 37.19 10.42
CA LYS A 169 12.51 38.19 11.50
C LYS A 169 11.73 39.46 11.20
N SER A 170 11.46 39.75 9.94
CA SER A 170 10.71 40.95 9.51
C SER A 170 9.21 40.71 9.38
N ILE A 171 8.71 39.53 9.78
CA ILE A 171 7.31 39.15 9.55
C ILE A 171 6.46 39.50 10.77
N GLU A 172 5.45 40.34 10.55
CA GLU A 172 4.43 40.62 11.57
C GLU A 172 3.34 39.55 11.53
N PHE A 173 3.22 38.78 12.61
CA PHE A 173 2.18 37.77 12.73
C PHE A 173 0.93 38.36 13.35
N SER A 174 -0.21 38.19 12.68
CA SER A 174 -1.51 38.57 13.24
C SER A 174 -2.04 37.44 14.11
N ALA A 175 -2.26 37.70 15.40
CA ALA A 175 -2.89 36.73 16.27
C ALA A 175 -4.32 36.39 15.79
N PRO A 176 -4.80 35.15 15.93
CA PRO A 176 -6.16 34.79 15.57
C PRO A 176 -7.17 35.61 16.38
N GLN A 177 -8.03 36.35 15.69
CA GLN A 177 -9.09 37.15 16.32
C GLN A 177 -10.42 36.40 16.29
N GLY A 178 -11.26 36.64 17.31
CA GLY A 178 -12.61 36.08 17.39
C GLY A 178 -12.76 34.88 18.35
N PRO A 179 -13.94 34.23 18.37
CA PRO A 179 -14.27 33.18 19.33
C PRO A 179 -13.47 31.89 19.06
N PHE A 180 -13.23 31.12 20.13
CA PHE A 180 -12.48 29.86 20.06
C PHE A 180 -13.05 28.89 19.02
N PHE A 181 -14.37 28.72 18.99
CA PHE A 181 -15.02 27.80 18.04
C PHE A 181 -14.77 28.20 16.57
N GLY A 182 -14.84 29.49 16.23
CA GLY A 182 -14.55 29.95 14.87
C GLY A 182 -13.08 29.75 14.48
N ASN A 183 -12.15 29.87 15.42
CA ASN A 183 -10.74 29.54 15.19
C ASN A 183 -10.51 28.02 15.10
N TRP A 184 -11.24 27.22 15.88
CA TRP A 184 -11.23 25.76 15.78
C TRP A 184 -11.72 25.28 14.40
N THR A 185 -12.80 25.86 13.88
CA THR A 185 -13.28 25.64 12.50
C THR A 185 -12.21 25.93 11.45
N LYS A 186 -11.49 27.05 11.58
CA LYS A 186 -10.37 27.39 10.67
C LYS A 186 -9.24 26.37 10.77
N PHE A 187 -8.92 25.90 11.98
CA PHE A 187 -7.95 24.83 12.21
C PHE A 187 -8.38 23.52 11.55
N VAL A 188 -9.64 23.12 11.71
CA VAL A 188 -10.20 21.92 11.06
C VAL A 188 -10.17 22.05 9.53
N GLY A 189 -10.40 23.25 8.99
CA GLY A 189 -10.33 23.52 7.56
C GLY A 189 -8.94 23.30 6.92
N ILE A 190 -7.87 23.31 7.71
CA ILE A 190 -6.49 23.08 7.23
C ILE A 190 -5.95 21.68 7.57
N ILE A 191 -6.78 20.78 8.11
CA ILE A 191 -6.39 19.44 8.59
C ILE A 191 -5.85 18.52 7.48
N LEU A 192 -5.98 18.93 6.22
CA LEU A 192 -5.42 18.26 5.04
C LEU A 192 -3.92 17.93 5.17
N ALA A 193 -3.17 18.61 6.05
CA ALA A 193 -1.76 18.33 6.29
C ALA A 193 -1.47 16.93 6.88
N LEU A 194 -2.49 16.24 7.41
CA LEU A 194 -2.36 14.85 7.88
C LEU A 194 -2.33 13.83 6.74
N SER A 195 -2.64 14.27 5.52
CA SER A 195 -2.69 13.45 4.32
C SER A 195 -1.39 12.70 4.08
N GLY A 196 -1.49 11.40 3.80
CA GLY A 196 -0.37 10.58 3.33
C GLY A 196 0.44 9.85 4.41
N VAL A 197 0.25 10.16 5.70
CA VAL A 197 0.90 9.39 6.78
C VAL A 197 0.46 7.92 6.79
N GLU A 198 -0.75 7.60 6.30
CA GLU A 198 -1.24 6.21 6.20
C GLU A 198 -0.55 5.39 5.12
N ALA A 199 0.04 6.01 4.10
CA ALA A 199 0.72 5.29 3.02
C ALA A 199 1.82 4.36 3.56
N ILE A 200 2.53 4.79 4.61
CA ILE A 200 3.59 3.99 5.24
C ILE A 200 3.03 2.76 5.98
N ALA A 201 1.87 2.90 6.61
CA ALA A 201 1.21 1.86 7.38
C ALA A 201 0.69 0.73 6.48
N ASN A 202 0.33 1.06 5.24
CA ASN A 202 -0.14 0.09 4.25
C ASN A 202 0.99 -0.77 3.65
N VAL A 203 2.25 -0.37 3.78
CA VAL A 203 3.41 -1.11 3.24
C VAL A 203 4.28 -1.80 4.30
N THR A 204 3.87 -1.82 5.58
CA THR A 204 4.67 -2.44 6.66
C THR A 204 4.95 -3.93 6.45
N GLY A 205 4.03 -4.65 5.80
CA GLY A 205 4.16 -6.08 5.53
C GLY A 205 5.28 -6.46 4.55
N ILE A 206 5.78 -5.51 3.75
CA ILE A 206 6.90 -5.71 2.81
C ILE A 206 8.19 -5.01 3.28
N MET A 207 8.17 -4.36 4.44
CA MET A 207 9.36 -3.74 5.01
C MET A 207 10.33 -4.78 5.55
N VAL A 208 11.63 -4.49 5.36
CA VAL A 208 12.72 -5.22 5.99
C VAL A 208 12.57 -5.17 7.52
N ARG A 209 12.71 -6.32 8.18
CA ARG A 209 12.67 -6.41 9.65
C ARG A 209 13.97 -5.87 10.28
N PRO A 210 13.91 -5.27 11.49
CA PRO A 210 12.71 -5.02 12.30
C PRO A 210 11.89 -3.83 11.78
N VAL A 211 10.58 -4.07 11.51
CA VAL A 211 9.68 -3.08 10.87
C VAL A 211 9.62 -1.77 11.64
N GLY A 212 9.56 -1.81 12.97
CA GLY A 212 9.55 -0.59 13.79
C GLY A 212 10.78 0.30 13.58
N ARG A 213 11.95 -0.27 13.27
CA ARG A 213 13.17 0.49 12.96
C ARG A 213 13.11 1.06 11.53
N THR A 214 12.69 0.23 10.58
CA THR A 214 12.54 0.63 9.17
C THR A 214 11.51 1.75 9.01
N ALA A 215 10.33 1.61 9.63
CA ALA A 215 9.28 2.62 9.65
C ALA A 215 9.75 3.90 10.35
N LYS A 216 10.44 3.80 11.50
CA LYS A 216 10.99 4.98 12.20
C LYS A 216 11.93 5.80 11.31
N TYR A 217 12.85 5.14 10.60
CA TYR A 217 13.78 5.84 9.70
C TYR A 217 13.15 6.32 8.40
N ALA A 218 12.00 5.77 8.00
CA ALA A 218 11.21 6.30 6.89
C ALA A 218 10.39 7.53 7.31
N ILE A 219 9.69 7.45 8.45
CA ILE A 219 8.75 8.47 8.92
C ILE A 219 9.48 9.72 9.44
N LEU A 220 10.51 9.57 10.27
CA LEU A 220 11.11 10.73 10.95
C LEU A 220 11.71 11.78 10.00
N PRO A 221 12.49 11.43 8.95
CA PRO A 221 13.05 12.43 8.04
C PRO A 221 11.96 13.15 7.25
N VAL A 222 10.96 12.42 6.75
CA VAL A 222 9.83 12.99 6.00
C VAL A 222 9.00 13.90 6.89
N MET A 223 8.66 13.45 8.11
CA MET A 223 7.92 14.23 9.09
C MET A 223 8.65 15.53 9.46
N ALA A 224 9.96 15.44 9.73
CA ALA A 224 10.77 16.60 10.09
C ALA A 224 10.84 17.60 8.95
N GLU A 225 11.08 17.14 7.71
CA GLU A 225 11.06 18.00 6.53
C GLU A 225 9.68 18.63 6.33
N VAL A 226 8.60 17.85 6.43
CA VAL A 226 7.23 18.33 6.19
C VAL A 226 6.88 19.44 7.17
N VAL A 227 7.15 19.21 8.45
CA VAL A 227 6.88 20.17 9.53
C VAL A 227 7.75 21.42 9.39
N VAL A 228 9.07 21.27 9.28
CA VAL A 228 9.99 22.41 9.27
C VAL A 228 9.78 23.28 8.04
N ILE A 229 9.67 22.69 6.86
CA ILE A 229 9.47 23.45 5.62
C ILE A 229 8.09 24.12 5.60
N SER A 230 7.02 23.45 6.06
CA SER A 230 5.70 24.09 6.14
C SER A 230 5.69 25.31 7.04
N LEU A 231 6.39 25.26 8.18
CA LEU A 231 6.48 26.41 9.09
C LEU A 231 7.29 27.56 8.49
N ILE A 232 8.41 27.25 7.83
CA ILE A 232 9.26 28.28 7.19
C ILE A 232 8.53 28.95 6.03
N LEU A 233 7.95 28.15 5.12
CA LEU A 233 7.21 28.68 3.96
C LEU A 233 5.91 29.36 4.39
N GLY A 234 5.23 28.83 5.40
CA GLY A 234 4.05 29.43 6.02
C GLY A 234 4.34 30.77 6.67
N ALA A 235 5.51 30.93 7.29
CA ALA A 235 5.97 32.24 7.73
C ALA A 235 6.24 33.14 6.51
N ALA A 236 7.03 32.67 5.54
CA ALA A 236 7.45 33.45 4.38
C ALA A 236 6.28 34.03 3.55
N MET A 237 5.22 33.26 3.32
CA MET A 237 4.06 33.73 2.54
C MET A 237 3.35 34.93 3.17
N ASN A 238 3.45 35.12 4.49
CA ASN A 238 2.83 36.26 5.17
C ASN A 238 3.48 37.60 4.83
N ASN A 239 4.69 37.60 4.29
CA ASN A 239 5.42 38.80 3.90
C ASN A 239 5.21 39.18 2.42
N ILE A 240 4.47 38.39 1.65
CA ILE A 240 4.24 38.65 0.23
C ILE A 240 3.11 39.69 0.07
N PRO A 241 3.39 40.88 -0.49
CA PRO A 241 2.38 41.93 -0.61
C PRO A 241 1.33 41.57 -1.67
N GLY A 242 0.05 41.82 -1.37
CA GLY A 242 -1.05 41.64 -2.32
C GLY A 242 -1.41 40.17 -2.64
N LEU A 243 -0.97 39.23 -1.80
CA LEU A 243 -1.21 37.79 -2.00
C LEU A 243 -2.73 37.50 -1.98
N THR A 244 -3.30 37.24 -3.15
CA THR A 244 -4.72 36.89 -3.33
C THR A 244 -4.84 35.84 -4.43
N ASN A 245 -5.82 34.93 -4.33
CA ASN A 245 -6.13 33.91 -5.36
C ASN A 245 -4.95 32.97 -5.74
N HIS A 246 -4.12 32.60 -4.77
CA HIS A 246 -2.99 31.69 -4.94
C HIS A 246 -3.13 30.44 -4.05
N THR A 247 -4.35 29.92 -3.93
CA THR A 247 -4.64 28.75 -3.07
C THR A 247 -3.98 27.50 -3.65
N GLU A 248 -3.95 27.40 -4.97
CA GLU A 248 -3.55 26.22 -5.73
C GLU A 248 -2.07 26.23 -6.16
N ASP A 249 -1.36 27.36 -6.05
CA ASP A 249 0.03 27.51 -6.51
C ASP A 249 0.94 28.27 -5.53
N MET A 250 0.57 28.31 -4.25
CA MET A 250 1.26 29.10 -3.20
C MET A 250 2.79 28.91 -3.18
N VAL A 251 3.29 27.68 -3.30
CA VAL A 251 4.75 27.42 -3.22
C VAL A 251 5.49 28.00 -4.43
N ARG A 252 4.85 28.04 -5.60
CA ARG A 252 5.38 28.69 -6.80
C ARG A 252 5.49 30.20 -6.58
N VAL A 253 4.48 30.82 -5.99
CA VAL A 253 4.47 32.28 -5.70
C VAL A 253 5.57 32.65 -4.71
N ILE A 254 5.78 31.84 -3.66
CA ILE A 254 6.89 32.04 -2.72
C ILE A 254 8.24 31.96 -3.47
N GLY A 255 8.40 30.97 -4.37
CA GLY A 255 9.60 30.84 -5.20
C GLY A 255 9.83 32.04 -6.13
N ASP A 256 8.76 32.52 -6.77
CA ASP A 256 8.79 33.69 -7.66
C ASP A 256 9.18 34.97 -6.91
N HIS A 257 8.70 35.14 -5.68
CA HIS A 257 8.97 36.32 -4.86
C HIS A 257 10.39 36.33 -4.26
N TYR A 258 10.85 35.21 -3.69
CA TYR A 258 12.11 35.18 -2.91
C TYR A 258 13.36 34.86 -3.74
N ILE A 259 13.24 34.13 -4.85
CA ILE A 259 14.39 33.72 -5.68
C ILE A 259 14.24 34.27 -7.10
N GLY A 260 13.05 34.16 -7.68
CA GLY A 260 12.71 34.76 -8.96
C GLY A 260 11.92 33.82 -9.90
N PRO A 261 11.42 34.36 -11.03
CA PRO A 261 10.47 33.65 -11.91
C PRO A 261 10.97 32.31 -12.50
N TRP A 262 12.28 32.17 -12.68
CA TRP A 262 12.87 30.93 -13.17
C TRP A 262 12.74 29.79 -12.14
N PHE A 263 12.85 30.13 -10.86
CA PHE A 263 12.79 29.18 -9.77
C PHE A 263 11.36 28.74 -9.48
N GLY A 264 10.38 29.66 -9.53
CA GLY A 264 8.98 29.27 -9.41
C GLY A 264 8.52 28.37 -10.56
N LYS A 265 8.96 28.60 -11.80
CA LYS A 265 8.72 27.65 -12.92
C LYS A 265 9.34 26.27 -12.68
N LEU A 266 10.57 26.22 -12.16
CA LEU A 266 11.24 24.96 -11.83
C LEU A 266 10.49 24.20 -10.72
N ILE A 267 10.12 24.91 -9.64
CA ILE A 267 9.33 24.33 -8.54
C ILE A 267 7.98 23.86 -9.04
N ALA A 268 7.30 24.63 -9.88
CA ALA A 268 6.02 24.25 -10.47
C ALA A 268 6.11 22.94 -11.26
N LEU A 269 7.16 22.77 -12.07
CA LEU A 269 7.42 21.53 -12.79
C LEU A 269 7.63 20.35 -11.83
N LEU A 270 8.50 20.53 -10.83
CA LEU A 270 8.84 19.47 -9.88
C LEU A 270 7.66 19.07 -9.00
N ILE A 271 6.90 20.05 -8.49
CA ILE A 271 5.68 19.83 -7.72
C ILE A 271 4.60 19.17 -8.59
N GLY A 272 4.39 19.63 -9.83
CA GLY A 272 3.45 18.99 -10.74
C GLY A 272 3.76 17.50 -10.96
N LEU A 273 5.04 17.16 -11.15
CA LEU A 273 5.48 15.77 -11.25
C LEU A 273 5.30 14.98 -9.94
N LEU A 274 5.54 15.61 -8.79
CA LEU A 274 5.31 14.99 -7.48
C LEU A 274 3.83 14.68 -7.25
N LEU A 275 2.94 15.62 -7.59
CA LEU A 275 1.49 15.48 -7.46
C LEU A 275 0.95 14.38 -8.37
N LEU A 276 1.42 14.27 -9.62
CA LEU A 276 1.10 13.13 -10.49
C LEU A 276 1.62 11.80 -9.93
N SER A 277 2.77 11.82 -9.26
CA SER A 277 3.26 10.65 -8.53
C SER A 277 2.36 10.30 -7.33
N ALA A 278 1.80 11.30 -6.63
CA ALA A 278 0.83 11.09 -5.55
C ALA A 278 -0.47 10.45 -6.08
N CYS A 279 -0.96 10.87 -7.26
CA CYS A 279 -2.09 10.21 -7.94
C CYS A 279 -1.82 8.72 -8.14
N ASN A 280 -0.62 8.37 -8.60
CA ASN A 280 -0.24 6.97 -8.78
C ASN A 280 -0.20 6.21 -7.44
N THR A 281 0.34 6.82 -6.38
CA THR A 281 0.32 6.23 -5.03
C THR A 281 -1.11 5.99 -4.53
N ALA A 282 -2.02 6.94 -4.74
CA ALA A 282 -3.42 6.83 -4.34
C ALA A 282 -4.18 5.75 -5.13
N ILE A 283 -3.99 5.69 -6.46
CA ILE A 283 -4.55 4.63 -7.32
C ILE A 283 -4.08 3.25 -6.85
N MET A 284 -2.79 3.11 -6.57
CA MET A 284 -2.26 1.87 -6.03
C MET A 284 -2.89 1.59 -4.66
N GLY A 285 -2.94 2.55 -3.74
CA GLY A 285 -3.62 2.45 -2.44
C GLY A 285 -5.04 1.89 -2.52
N LEU A 286 -5.87 2.43 -3.42
CA LEU A 286 -7.23 1.94 -3.69
C LEU A 286 -7.25 0.47 -4.08
N ILE A 287 -6.37 0.09 -5.00
CA ILE A 287 -6.27 -1.26 -5.50
C ILE A 287 -5.86 -2.22 -4.38
N GLY A 288 -4.87 -1.86 -3.57
CA GLY A 288 -4.42 -2.72 -2.47
C GLY A 288 -5.48 -2.91 -1.40
N VAL A 289 -6.14 -1.83 -0.97
CA VAL A 289 -7.19 -1.90 0.06
C VAL A 289 -8.38 -2.74 -0.43
N THR A 290 -8.85 -2.51 -1.66
CA THR A 290 -9.97 -3.30 -2.24
C THR A 290 -9.58 -4.75 -2.51
N PHE A 291 -8.34 -5.00 -2.95
CA PHE A 291 -7.81 -6.36 -3.12
C PHE A 291 -7.75 -7.12 -1.80
N LEU A 292 -7.20 -6.51 -0.75
CA LEU A 292 -7.11 -7.11 0.59
C LEU A 292 -8.50 -7.45 1.14
N MET A 293 -9.46 -6.51 1.06
CA MET A 293 -10.84 -6.78 1.49
C MET A 293 -11.50 -7.90 0.69
N SER A 294 -11.24 -7.98 -0.62
CA SER A 294 -11.78 -9.05 -1.48
C SER A 294 -11.21 -10.41 -1.11
N LYS A 295 -9.90 -10.48 -0.83
CA LYS A 295 -9.24 -11.70 -0.36
C LYS A 295 -9.77 -12.18 0.99
N ASP A 296 -10.11 -11.25 1.86
CA ASP A 296 -10.75 -11.53 3.15
C ASP A 296 -12.24 -11.84 3.06
N LYS A 297 -12.77 -12.01 1.83
CA LYS A 297 -14.17 -12.29 1.53
C LYS A 297 -15.13 -11.20 2.01
N GLU A 298 -14.63 -9.99 2.23
CA GLU A 298 -15.41 -8.81 2.60
C GLU A 298 -15.85 -8.00 1.36
N LEU A 299 -15.24 -8.19 0.19
CA LEU A 299 -15.70 -7.64 -1.09
C LEU A 299 -15.87 -8.72 -2.16
N PRO A 300 -16.62 -8.47 -3.25
CA PRO A 300 -16.82 -9.42 -4.33
C PRO A 300 -15.49 -9.95 -4.90
N PRO A 301 -15.44 -11.21 -5.36
CA PRO A 301 -14.19 -11.84 -5.82
C PRO A 301 -13.58 -11.17 -7.05
N LEU A 302 -14.33 -10.32 -7.78
CA LEU A 302 -13.81 -9.56 -8.93
C LEU A 302 -12.63 -8.68 -8.54
N PHE A 303 -12.65 -8.07 -7.35
CA PHE A 303 -11.58 -7.21 -6.84
C PHE A 303 -10.26 -7.96 -6.55
N SER A 304 -10.31 -9.29 -6.40
CA SER A 304 -9.12 -10.12 -6.18
C SER A 304 -8.65 -10.88 -7.43
N SER A 305 -9.34 -10.67 -8.56
CA SER A 305 -9.00 -11.26 -9.85
C SER A 305 -7.86 -10.49 -10.50
N LEU A 306 -6.77 -11.20 -10.82
CA LEU A 306 -5.56 -10.62 -11.41
C LEU A 306 -5.59 -10.76 -12.94
N ASN A 307 -5.06 -9.77 -13.64
CA ASN A 307 -4.75 -9.89 -15.06
C ASN A 307 -3.48 -10.72 -15.28
N ARG A 308 -3.10 -10.94 -16.55
CA ARG A 308 -1.88 -11.68 -16.94
C ARG A 308 -0.57 -11.10 -16.39
N PHE A 309 -0.59 -9.83 -15.97
CA PHE A 309 0.57 -9.10 -15.41
C PHE A 309 0.50 -8.99 -13.88
N GLY A 310 -0.50 -9.62 -13.23
CA GLY A 310 -0.63 -9.64 -11.77
C GLY A 310 -1.30 -8.43 -11.18
N MET A 311 -1.93 -7.60 -12.01
CA MET A 311 -2.66 -6.42 -11.56
C MET A 311 -4.14 -6.76 -11.30
N PRO A 312 -4.73 -6.36 -10.15
CA PRO A 312 -6.17 -6.49 -9.92
C PRO A 312 -6.95 -5.58 -10.88
N TRP A 313 -7.42 -6.14 -12.00
CA TRP A 313 -7.92 -5.33 -13.13
C TRP A 313 -9.20 -4.57 -12.79
N PHE A 314 -10.11 -5.19 -12.03
CA PHE A 314 -11.37 -4.55 -11.64
C PHE A 314 -11.12 -3.47 -10.58
N GLY A 315 -10.19 -3.74 -9.65
CA GLY A 315 -9.72 -2.74 -8.69
C GLY A 315 -9.10 -1.53 -9.40
N LEU A 316 -8.28 -1.75 -10.43
CA LEU A 316 -7.69 -0.68 -11.25
C LEU A 316 -8.76 0.13 -12.00
N LEU A 317 -9.75 -0.54 -12.59
CA LEU A 317 -10.86 0.12 -13.26
C LEU A 317 -11.58 1.09 -12.31
N VAL A 318 -11.93 0.62 -11.10
CA VAL A 318 -12.58 1.42 -10.06
C VAL A 318 -11.67 2.54 -9.58
N ALA A 319 -10.38 2.26 -9.36
CA ALA A 319 -9.40 3.22 -8.88
C ALA A 319 -9.13 4.37 -9.86
N VAL A 320 -9.40 4.19 -11.14
CA VAL A 320 -9.30 5.24 -12.17
C VAL A 320 -10.64 5.91 -12.42
N SER A 321 -11.73 5.12 -12.54
CA SER A 321 -13.03 5.65 -12.93
C SER A 321 -13.69 6.49 -11.84
N VAL A 322 -13.53 6.12 -10.56
CA VAL A 322 -14.16 6.84 -9.46
C VAL A 322 -13.54 8.22 -9.24
N PRO A 323 -12.20 8.40 -9.19
CA PRO A 323 -11.61 9.75 -9.15
C PRO A 323 -11.98 10.61 -10.37
N VAL A 324 -12.00 10.03 -11.58
CA VAL A 324 -12.44 10.74 -12.78
C VAL A 324 -13.90 11.18 -12.67
N PHE A 325 -14.78 10.32 -12.14
CA PHE A 325 -16.18 10.66 -11.91
C PHE A 325 -16.32 11.78 -10.88
N VAL A 326 -15.56 11.75 -9.78
CA VAL A 326 -15.54 12.83 -8.79
C VAL A 326 -15.10 14.15 -9.42
N LEU A 327 -14.05 14.14 -10.25
CA LEU A 327 -13.58 15.34 -10.96
C LEU A 327 -14.60 15.92 -11.95
N CYS A 328 -15.42 15.07 -12.57
CA CYS A 328 -16.51 15.52 -13.44
C CYS A 328 -17.63 16.23 -12.66
N LEU A 329 -17.78 15.96 -11.36
CA LEU A 329 -18.80 16.57 -10.51
C LEU A 329 -18.27 17.78 -9.74
N GLU A 330 -17.04 17.70 -9.24
CA GLU A 330 -16.40 18.72 -8.41
C GLU A 330 -14.96 18.92 -8.86
N ASN A 331 -14.66 20.13 -9.32
CA ASN A 331 -13.35 20.53 -9.82
C ASN A 331 -12.70 21.62 -8.96
N ASN A 332 -13.37 22.09 -7.90
CA ASN A 332 -12.80 23.06 -6.98
C ASN A 332 -11.92 22.38 -5.92
N VAL A 333 -10.66 22.80 -5.85
CA VAL A 333 -9.62 22.28 -4.95
C VAL A 333 -10.03 22.41 -3.47
N VAL A 334 -10.64 23.52 -3.07
CA VAL A 334 -11.08 23.76 -1.69
C VAL A 334 -12.24 22.83 -1.31
N HIS A 335 -13.16 22.56 -2.25
CA HIS A 335 -14.25 21.62 -2.02
C HIS A 335 -13.76 20.18 -1.97
N LEU A 336 -12.86 19.79 -2.89
CA LEU A 336 -12.17 18.50 -2.86
C LEU A 336 -11.39 18.31 -1.55
N ALA A 337 -10.68 19.32 -1.07
CA ALA A 337 -10.00 19.29 0.22
C ALA A 337 -10.96 19.08 1.42
N ALA A 338 -12.20 19.59 1.34
CA ALA A 338 -13.20 19.33 2.36
C ALA A 338 -13.72 17.88 2.32
N LEU A 339 -13.94 17.33 1.10
CA LEU A 339 -14.32 15.93 0.86
C LEU A 339 -13.23 14.95 1.33
N TYR A 340 -11.97 15.36 1.21
CA TYR A 340 -10.80 14.62 1.64
C TYR A 340 -10.76 14.42 3.15
N ALA A 341 -10.96 15.51 3.90
CA ALA A 341 -10.68 15.56 5.34
C ALA A 341 -11.47 14.51 6.14
N ILE A 342 -12.74 14.26 5.77
CA ILE A 342 -13.60 13.29 6.47
C ILE A 342 -13.12 11.84 6.31
N GLY A 343 -12.59 11.46 5.13
CA GLY A 343 -12.10 10.10 4.91
C GLY A 343 -10.86 9.81 5.75
N VAL A 344 -9.93 10.76 5.76
CA VAL A 344 -8.59 10.60 6.36
C VAL A 344 -8.64 10.70 7.86
N VAL A 345 -9.30 11.74 8.37
CA VAL A 345 -9.44 11.92 9.81
C VAL A 345 -10.22 10.74 10.39
N GLY A 346 -11.29 10.28 9.73
CA GLY A 346 -12.03 9.08 10.12
C GLY A 346 -11.19 7.79 10.12
N ALA A 347 -10.40 7.54 9.07
CA ALA A 347 -9.52 6.37 9.01
C ALA A 347 -8.43 6.39 10.08
N ILE A 348 -7.73 7.53 10.24
CA ILE A 348 -6.72 7.74 11.28
C ILE A 348 -7.35 7.57 12.67
N MET A 349 -8.50 8.20 12.93
CA MET A 349 -9.24 8.12 14.19
C MET A 349 -9.51 6.66 14.56
N ILE A 350 -10.08 5.88 13.64
CA ILE A 350 -10.41 4.47 13.86
C ILE A 350 -9.14 3.67 14.16
N ASN A 351 -8.06 3.88 13.41
CA ASN A 351 -6.80 3.15 13.59
C ASN A 351 -6.17 3.46 14.97
N LEU A 352 -6.07 4.75 15.32
CA LEU A 352 -5.50 5.20 16.60
C LEU A 352 -6.29 4.67 17.80
N LEU A 353 -7.62 4.81 17.79
CA LEU A 353 -8.47 4.39 18.90
C LEU A 353 -8.54 2.86 19.03
N ALA A 354 -8.61 2.13 17.91
CA ALA A 354 -8.58 0.67 17.93
C ALA A 354 -7.23 0.15 18.47
N CYS A 355 -6.11 0.76 18.08
CA CYS A 355 -4.79 0.43 18.63
C CYS A 355 -4.71 0.77 20.13
N CYS A 356 -5.15 1.96 20.53
CA CYS A 356 -5.15 2.39 21.94
C CYS A 356 -5.99 1.46 22.85
N THR A 357 -7.14 1.01 22.38
CA THR A 357 -8.08 0.17 23.14
C THR A 357 -7.79 -1.33 23.03
N ASN A 358 -6.79 -1.72 22.25
CA ASN A 358 -6.35 -3.11 22.15
C ASN A 358 -5.35 -3.41 23.29
N PHE A 359 -5.78 -4.15 24.30
CA PHE A 359 -4.93 -4.50 25.45
C PHE A 359 -4.02 -5.71 25.17
N ASP A 360 -4.24 -6.42 24.07
CA ASP A 360 -3.45 -7.60 23.68
C ASP A 360 -2.12 -7.22 22.99
N ILE A 361 -2.02 -5.99 22.47
CA ILE A 361 -0.78 -5.51 21.85
C ILE A 361 0.23 -5.02 22.90
N ASN A 362 1.48 -5.46 22.74
CA ASN A 362 2.57 -5.07 23.60
C ASN A 362 3.13 -3.68 23.22
N ILE A 363 2.44 -2.63 23.69
CA ILE A 363 2.86 -1.22 23.59
C ILE A 363 3.05 -0.62 24.97
N LYS A 364 3.94 0.37 25.09
CA LYS A 364 4.22 1.01 26.38
C LYS A 364 3.04 1.87 26.82
N LYS A 365 2.90 2.10 28.14
CA LYS A 365 1.80 2.91 28.70
C LYS A 365 1.74 4.32 28.12
N TYR A 366 2.90 5.01 27.98
CA TYR A 366 2.93 6.35 27.37
C TYR A 366 2.57 6.33 25.88
N GLU A 367 2.96 5.29 25.13
CA GLU A 367 2.61 5.12 23.71
C GLU A 367 1.08 5.02 23.57
N ARG A 368 0.44 4.26 24.47
CA ARG A 368 -1.02 4.12 24.53
C ARG A 368 -1.72 5.44 24.88
N VAL A 369 -1.20 6.21 25.84
CA VAL A 369 -1.75 7.53 26.19
C VAL A 369 -1.67 8.49 25.01
N ILE A 370 -0.54 8.52 24.29
CA ILE A 370 -0.38 9.37 23.10
C ILE A 370 -1.38 8.97 22.00
N LEU A 371 -1.55 7.67 21.73
CA LEU A 371 -2.56 7.18 20.77
C LEU A 371 -3.98 7.60 21.19
N GLY A 372 -4.32 7.48 22.47
CA GLY A 372 -5.64 7.85 23.00
C GLY A 372 -5.93 9.34 22.94
N LEU A 373 -4.98 10.19 23.37
CA LEU A 373 -5.12 11.65 23.30
C LEU A 373 -5.22 12.14 21.86
N THR A 374 -4.37 11.61 20.97
CA THR A 374 -4.42 11.97 19.54
C THR A 374 -5.73 11.50 18.92
N GLY A 375 -6.17 10.28 19.23
CA GLY A 375 -7.46 9.76 18.77
C GLY A 375 -8.64 10.61 19.25
N ALA A 376 -8.61 11.11 20.49
CA ALA A 376 -9.63 12.02 21.01
C ALA A 376 -9.66 13.36 20.26
N VAL A 377 -8.50 13.92 19.92
CA VAL A 377 -8.42 15.12 19.06
C VAL A 377 -9.02 14.82 17.69
N MET A 378 -8.71 13.67 17.08
CA MET A 378 -9.30 13.28 15.79
C MET A 378 -10.81 13.12 15.86
N VAL A 379 -11.37 12.60 16.96
CA VAL A 379 -12.83 12.55 17.17
C VAL A 379 -13.43 13.95 17.15
N LEU A 380 -12.81 14.92 17.83
CA LEU A 380 -13.32 16.30 17.85
C LEU A 380 -13.26 16.94 16.45
N VAL A 381 -12.18 16.71 15.72
CA VAL A 381 -12.02 17.18 14.33
C VAL A 381 -13.10 16.55 13.44
N GLU A 382 -13.26 15.23 13.51
CA GLU A 382 -14.24 14.48 12.72
C GLU A 382 -15.68 14.96 12.98
N LEU A 383 -16.06 15.13 14.26
CA LEU A 383 -17.37 15.66 14.63
C LEU A 383 -17.60 17.08 14.12
N THR A 384 -16.55 17.91 14.07
CA THR A 384 -16.64 19.26 13.52
C THR A 384 -16.83 19.24 12.01
N ILE A 385 -16.10 18.37 11.29
CA ILE A 385 -16.29 18.18 9.84
C ILE A 385 -17.71 17.71 9.54
N ILE A 386 -18.23 16.76 10.32
CA ILE A 386 -19.61 16.26 10.17
C ILE A 386 -20.63 17.38 10.36
N TYR A 387 -20.41 18.26 11.33
CA TYR A 387 -21.33 19.35 11.63
C TYR A 387 -21.29 20.47 10.57
N GLU A 388 -20.10 20.83 10.07
CA GLU A 388 -19.96 22.00 9.20
C GLU A 388 -19.98 21.69 7.71
N LYS A 389 -19.51 20.51 7.30
CA LYS A 389 -19.25 20.17 5.89
C LYS A 389 -20.20 19.08 5.41
N HIS A 390 -21.48 19.44 5.26
CA HIS A 390 -22.53 18.55 4.79
C HIS A 390 -22.19 17.81 3.48
N ASN A 391 -21.54 18.48 2.52
CA ASN A 391 -21.10 17.83 1.26
C ASN A 391 -20.10 16.70 1.52
N ALA A 392 -19.16 16.89 2.46
CA ALA A 392 -18.21 15.87 2.86
C ALA A 392 -18.91 14.66 3.50
N VAL A 393 -19.92 14.92 4.34
CA VAL A 393 -20.74 13.87 4.96
C VAL A 393 -21.51 13.07 3.92
N ILE A 394 -22.17 13.73 2.97
CA ILE A 394 -22.92 13.07 1.89
C ILE A 394 -21.98 12.18 1.06
N PHE A 395 -20.79 12.68 0.74
CA PHE A 395 -19.78 11.91 0.03
C PHE A 395 -19.32 10.69 0.84
N ALA A 396 -18.91 10.87 2.09
CA ALA A 396 -18.47 9.76 2.94
C ALA A 396 -19.57 8.71 3.12
N LEU A 397 -20.81 9.14 3.36
CA LEU A 397 -21.97 8.24 3.44
C LEU A 397 -22.20 7.50 2.12
N SER A 398 -22.07 8.16 0.98
CA SER A 398 -22.22 7.51 -0.33
C SER A 398 -21.18 6.39 -0.54
N VAL A 399 -19.91 6.66 -0.23
CA VAL A 399 -18.82 5.67 -0.33
C VAL A 399 -19.06 4.52 0.65
N LEU A 400 -19.44 4.81 1.89
CA LEU A 400 -19.77 3.80 2.90
C LEU A 400 -20.97 2.94 2.48
N THR A 401 -22.05 3.54 2.00
CA THR A 401 -23.24 2.82 1.54
C THR A 401 -22.91 1.91 0.36
N VAL A 402 -22.26 2.43 -0.68
CA VAL A 402 -21.86 1.62 -1.85
C VAL A 402 -20.90 0.49 -1.43
N GLY A 403 -19.91 0.79 -0.60
CA GLY A 403 -18.94 -0.19 -0.11
C GLY A 403 -19.57 -1.29 0.76
N LEU A 404 -20.51 -0.93 1.64
CA LEU A 404 -21.23 -1.89 2.48
C LEU A 404 -22.24 -2.73 1.69
N ILE A 405 -22.87 -2.17 0.65
CA ILE A 405 -23.67 -2.94 -0.31
C ILE A 405 -22.77 -3.93 -1.05
N ALA A 406 -21.62 -3.48 -1.57
CA ALA A 406 -20.65 -4.34 -2.22
C ALA A 406 -20.18 -5.47 -1.27
N ARG A 407 -19.99 -5.17 0.02
CA ARG A 407 -19.72 -6.18 1.05
C ARG A 407 -20.84 -7.20 1.20
N GLY A 408 -22.10 -6.75 1.25
CA GLY A 408 -23.27 -7.62 1.29
C GLY A 408 -23.33 -8.56 0.09
N VAL A 409 -23.15 -8.02 -1.11
CA VAL A 409 -23.08 -8.78 -2.38
C VAL A 409 -21.91 -9.77 -2.34
N GLY A 410 -20.74 -9.35 -1.87
CA GLY A 410 -19.57 -10.22 -1.73
C GLY A 410 -19.87 -11.44 -0.85
N LYS A 411 -20.41 -11.22 0.34
CA LYS A 411 -20.80 -12.31 1.26
C LYS A 411 -21.83 -13.25 0.64
N PHE A 412 -22.83 -12.73 -0.06
CA PHE A 412 -23.82 -13.53 -0.77
C PHE A 412 -23.19 -14.39 -1.88
N VAL A 413 -22.32 -13.81 -2.70
CA VAL A 413 -21.59 -14.54 -3.77
C VAL A 413 -20.71 -15.64 -3.21
N TYR A 414 -20.02 -15.40 -2.09
CA TYR A 414 -19.20 -16.44 -1.44
C TYR A 414 -20.06 -17.56 -0.85
N GLN A 415 -21.23 -17.27 -0.28
CA GLN A 415 -22.15 -18.30 0.19
C GLN A 415 -22.61 -19.23 -0.95
N ILE A 416 -22.93 -18.67 -2.12
CA ILE A 416 -23.31 -19.47 -3.30
C ILE A 416 -22.15 -20.33 -3.80
N ARG A 417 -20.93 -19.78 -3.86
CA ARG A 417 -19.75 -20.54 -4.31
C ARG A 417 -19.41 -21.73 -3.41
N VAL A 418 -19.59 -21.59 -2.10
CA VAL A 418 -19.34 -22.69 -1.12
C VAL A 418 -20.37 -23.82 -1.28
N ALA A 419 -21.52 -23.58 -1.93
CA ALA A 419 -22.52 -24.61 -2.20
C ALA A 419 -22.17 -25.54 -3.38
N VAL A 420 -21.11 -25.26 -4.14
CA VAL A 420 -20.56 -26.21 -5.13
C VAL A 420 -19.70 -27.23 -4.37
N PRO A 421 -19.88 -28.56 -4.56
CA PRO A 421 -19.15 -29.57 -3.80
C PRO A 421 -17.64 -29.39 -3.96
N GLU A 422 -16.99 -29.03 -2.87
CA GLU A 422 -15.54 -28.98 -2.74
C GLU A 422 -15.00 -30.39 -3.05
N VAL A 423 -14.17 -30.53 -4.09
CA VAL A 423 -13.48 -31.79 -4.36
C VAL A 423 -12.71 -32.13 -3.08
N LEU A 424 -13.04 -33.26 -2.44
CA LEU A 424 -12.29 -33.85 -1.32
C LEU A 424 -10.79 -33.79 -1.64
N GLY A 425 -10.13 -32.74 -1.18
CA GLY A 425 -8.76 -32.40 -1.53
C GLY A 425 -7.87 -32.60 -0.32
N ILE A 426 -6.82 -33.39 -0.49
CA ILE A 426 -5.72 -33.51 0.46
C ILE A 426 -5.29 -32.14 1.03
N ASN A 427 -4.90 -32.13 2.31
CA ASN A 427 -4.34 -30.94 2.96
C ASN A 427 -2.95 -30.66 2.38
N VAL A 428 -2.87 -29.65 1.50
CA VAL A 428 -1.61 -29.15 0.96
C VAL A 428 -0.82 -28.46 2.07
N LEU A 429 0.51 -28.48 2.06
CA LEU A 429 1.37 -27.96 3.11
C LEU A 429 2.14 -26.71 2.67
N THR A 430 2.28 -25.74 3.58
CA THR A 430 3.25 -24.65 3.43
C THR A 430 4.65 -25.13 3.77
N LEU A 431 5.66 -24.31 3.46
CA LEU A 431 7.05 -24.58 3.82
C LEU A 431 7.25 -24.72 5.33
N GLU A 432 6.60 -23.89 6.15
CA GLU A 432 6.67 -23.98 7.62
C GLU A 432 6.01 -25.27 8.13
N GLU A 433 4.79 -25.57 7.69
CA GLU A 433 4.09 -26.79 8.11
C GLU A 433 4.86 -28.05 7.71
N ALA A 434 5.49 -28.04 6.54
CA ALA A 434 6.33 -29.14 6.10
C ALA A 434 7.58 -29.30 6.96
N LYS A 435 8.20 -28.19 7.37
CA LYS A 435 9.36 -28.19 8.27
C LYS A 435 9.03 -28.79 9.63
N ASP A 436 7.83 -28.51 10.15
CA ASP A 436 7.35 -29.11 11.40
C ASP A 436 7.08 -30.62 11.27
N LEU A 437 6.68 -31.07 10.08
CA LEU A 437 6.42 -32.49 9.78
C LEU A 437 7.65 -33.28 9.34
N MET A 438 8.75 -32.62 8.97
CA MET A 438 10.00 -33.26 8.53
C MET A 438 10.52 -34.38 9.44
N PRO A 439 10.49 -34.25 10.79
CA PRO A 439 10.98 -35.31 11.67
C PRO A 439 10.22 -36.64 11.52
N LEU A 440 8.95 -36.57 11.08
CA LEU A 440 8.07 -37.72 10.88
C LEU A 440 8.17 -38.30 9.46
N TYR A 441 8.42 -37.45 8.47
CA TYR A 441 8.46 -37.82 7.04
C TYR A 441 9.83 -37.52 6.46
N LYS A 442 10.83 -38.37 6.75
CA LYS A 442 12.20 -38.19 6.25
C LYS A 442 12.31 -38.53 4.77
N GLY A 443 12.69 -37.55 3.96
CA GLY A 443 13.07 -37.72 2.55
C GLY A 443 14.08 -36.65 2.13
N SER A 444 14.91 -36.95 1.13
CA SER A 444 15.95 -36.05 0.61
C SER A 444 15.63 -35.47 -0.77
N THR A 445 14.50 -35.84 -1.36
CA THR A 445 14.17 -35.52 -2.76
C THR A 445 12.98 -34.57 -2.87
N LEU A 446 13.20 -33.44 -3.56
CA LEU A 446 12.18 -32.48 -3.99
C LEU A 446 11.84 -32.70 -5.46
N VAL A 447 10.55 -32.82 -5.79
CA VAL A 447 10.07 -32.85 -7.17
C VAL A 447 9.27 -31.58 -7.42
N ALA A 448 9.76 -30.69 -8.29
CA ALA A 448 9.03 -29.48 -8.66
C ALA A 448 8.09 -29.79 -9.83
N ILE A 449 6.78 -29.64 -9.60
CA ILE A 449 5.72 -30.08 -10.51
C ILE A 449 4.95 -28.86 -11.02
N LYS A 450 4.97 -28.64 -12.33
CA LYS A 450 4.04 -27.70 -13.04
C LYS A 450 2.96 -28.44 -13.82
N SER A 451 3.18 -29.73 -14.08
CA SER A 451 2.24 -30.69 -14.66
C SER A 451 2.62 -32.09 -14.19
N VAL A 452 1.63 -32.95 -13.91
CA VAL A 452 1.91 -34.36 -13.55
C VAL A 452 2.28 -35.14 -14.81
N SER A 453 3.57 -35.35 -15.03
CA SER A 453 4.10 -36.20 -16.11
C SER A 453 4.45 -37.59 -15.57
N PRO A 454 3.96 -38.69 -16.18
CA PRO A 454 4.27 -40.04 -15.73
C PRO A 454 5.78 -40.34 -15.64
N SER A 455 6.57 -39.86 -16.62
CA SER A 455 8.03 -40.08 -16.63
C SER A 455 8.73 -39.49 -15.41
N LEU A 456 8.43 -38.24 -15.06
CA LEU A 456 8.98 -37.60 -13.86
C LEU A 456 8.60 -38.34 -12.57
N VAL A 457 7.35 -38.79 -12.46
CA VAL A 457 6.88 -39.51 -11.27
C VAL A 457 7.58 -40.86 -11.15
N GLU A 458 7.72 -41.59 -12.25
CA GLU A 458 8.40 -42.89 -12.29
C GLU A 458 9.89 -42.74 -11.95
N GLU A 459 10.60 -41.81 -12.59
CA GLU A 459 12.03 -41.61 -12.37
C GLU A 459 12.33 -41.10 -10.95
N ALA A 460 11.48 -40.21 -10.42
CA ALA A 460 11.57 -39.80 -9.03
C ALA A 460 11.28 -40.95 -8.06
N SER A 461 10.31 -41.81 -8.37
CA SER A 461 10.00 -42.99 -7.55
C SER A 461 11.17 -43.98 -7.52
N ILE A 462 11.83 -44.21 -8.66
CA ILE A 462 13.03 -45.06 -8.75
C ILE A 462 14.18 -44.45 -7.94
N HIS A 463 14.42 -43.15 -8.08
CA HIS A 463 15.48 -42.45 -7.36
C HIS A 463 15.31 -42.54 -5.83
N VAL A 464 14.11 -42.26 -5.34
CA VAL A 464 13.77 -42.30 -3.91
C VAL A 464 13.91 -43.72 -3.37
N LYS A 465 13.42 -44.74 -4.08
CA LYS A 465 13.61 -46.16 -3.70
C LYS A 465 15.08 -46.57 -3.71
N GLY A 466 15.87 -46.09 -4.68
CA GLY A 466 17.30 -46.35 -4.78
C GLY A 466 18.10 -45.83 -3.58
N LYS A 467 17.62 -44.76 -2.93
CA LYS A 467 18.18 -44.23 -1.68
C LYS A 467 17.68 -44.94 -0.41
N GLY A 468 16.75 -45.88 -0.53
CA GLY A 468 16.08 -46.52 0.61
C GLY A 468 15.06 -45.61 1.31
N GLU A 469 14.62 -44.54 0.64
CA GLU A 469 13.62 -43.61 1.16
C GLU A 469 12.22 -44.00 0.67
N GLN A 470 11.18 -43.53 1.36
CA GLN A 470 9.78 -43.72 0.97
C GLN A 470 9.00 -42.40 0.87
N VAL A 471 9.67 -41.26 1.05
CA VAL A 471 9.04 -39.94 1.08
C VAL A 471 9.61 -39.07 -0.03
N VAL A 472 8.72 -38.36 -0.73
CA VAL A 472 9.09 -37.33 -1.70
C VAL A 472 8.34 -36.04 -1.40
N TYR A 473 9.01 -34.90 -1.58
CA TYR A 473 8.36 -33.59 -1.46
C TYR A 473 7.90 -33.12 -2.84
N ALA A 474 6.59 -33.07 -3.06
CA ALA A 474 6.00 -32.65 -4.34
C ALA A 474 5.65 -31.16 -4.27
N LEU A 475 6.45 -30.30 -4.89
CA LEU A 475 6.29 -28.84 -4.82
C LEU A 475 5.61 -28.27 -6.05
N PHE A 476 4.50 -27.56 -5.83
CA PHE A 476 3.93 -26.64 -6.81
C PHE A 476 4.21 -25.20 -6.37
N VAL A 477 4.87 -24.43 -7.23
CA VAL A 477 5.03 -22.99 -7.01
C VAL A 477 4.02 -22.24 -7.84
N GLU A 478 3.10 -21.56 -7.16
CA GLU A 478 2.14 -20.68 -7.78
C GLU A 478 2.84 -19.33 -8.03
N GLU A 479 3.23 -19.11 -9.29
CA GLU A 479 3.85 -17.86 -9.71
C GLU A 479 2.79 -16.74 -9.70
N LYS A 480 2.99 -15.73 -8.87
CA LYS A 480 2.22 -14.49 -8.95
C LYS A 480 3.16 -13.29 -9.09
N PRO A 481 2.81 -12.29 -9.92
CA PRO A 481 3.71 -11.15 -10.17
C PRO A 481 3.97 -10.32 -8.91
N PRO A 482 4.95 -9.42 -8.92
CA PRO A 482 5.23 -8.61 -7.76
C PRO A 482 3.98 -7.86 -7.29
N GLY A 483 3.65 -7.99 -6.01
CA GLY A 483 2.39 -7.49 -5.48
C GLY A 483 2.52 -7.17 -4.00
N TRP A 484 2.48 -5.89 -3.65
CA TRP A 484 2.58 -5.42 -2.27
C TRP A 484 1.32 -5.71 -1.43
N ALA A 485 0.23 -6.14 -2.08
CA ALA A 485 -1.07 -6.38 -1.46
C ALA A 485 -1.40 -7.87 -1.21
N TYR A 486 -0.44 -8.81 -1.29
CA TYR A 486 -0.75 -10.23 -0.99
C TYR A 486 -1.35 -10.36 0.41
N PRO A 487 -2.51 -11.01 0.62
CA PRO A 487 -3.01 -11.24 1.97
C PRO A 487 -2.02 -12.13 2.75
N THR A 488 -1.93 -11.96 4.06
CA THR A 488 -1.04 -12.74 4.94
C THR A 488 -1.38 -14.22 4.92
N GLU A 489 -2.62 -14.55 4.58
CA GLU A 489 -3.16 -15.89 4.41
C GLU A 489 -3.82 -15.99 3.04
N VAL A 490 -3.43 -17.00 2.27
CA VAL A 490 -3.90 -17.25 0.90
C VAL A 490 -4.43 -18.68 0.84
N GLU A 491 -5.59 -18.87 0.22
CA GLU A 491 -6.05 -20.20 -0.17
C GLU A 491 -5.27 -20.67 -1.41
N PRO A 492 -4.69 -21.88 -1.41
CA PRO A 492 -4.11 -22.47 -2.60
C PRO A 492 -5.12 -22.47 -3.75
N SER A 493 -4.67 -22.18 -4.98
CA SER A 493 -5.58 -22.18 -6.13
C SER A 493 -6.22 -23.56 -6.36
N HIS A 494 -7.43 -23.58 -6.92
CA HIS A 494 -8.09 -24.84 -7.29
C HIS A 494 -7.22 -25.69 -8.23
N GLU A 495 -6.42 -25.04 -9.09
CA GLU A 495 -5.47 -25.70 -9.97
C GLU A 495 -4.32 -26.35 -9.18
N SER A 496 -3.71 -25.64 -8.23
CA SER A 496 -2.62 -26.19 -7.41
C SER A 496 -3.09 -27.37 -6.55
N VAL A 497 -4.26 -27.27 -5.93
CA VAL A 497 -4.84 -28.36 -5.13
C VAL A 497 -5.13 -29.58 -6.01
N LYS A 498 -5.74 -29.38 -7.19
CA LYS A 498 -6.04 -30.48 -8.12
C LYS A 498 -4.77 -31.16 -8.63
N LEU A 499 -3.75 -30.38 -8.95
CA LEU A 499 -2.48 -30.87 -9.49
C LEU A 499 -1.69 -31.63 -8.43
N LEU A 500 -1.58 -31.09 -7.21
CA LEU A 500 -0.93 -31.77 -6.10
C LEU A 500 -1.68 -33.03 -5.68
N ASN A 501 -3.02 -33.02 -5.68
CA ASN A 501 -3.82 -34.22 -5.43
C ASN A 501 -3.54 -35.32 -6.44
N ARG A 502 -3.48 -34.95 -7.72
CA ARG A 502 -3.08 -35.89 -8.76
C ARG A 502 -1.64 -36.39 -8.58
N ALA A 503 -0.70 -35.53 -8.20
CA ALA A 503 0.68 -35.93 -7.96
C ALA A 503 0.78 -36.94 -6.80
N VAL A 504 0.09 -36.68 -5.68
CA VAL A 504 0.06 -37.59 -4.54
C VAL A 504 -0.48 -38.96 -4.93
N GLN A 505 -1.60 -39.01 -5.65
CA GLN A 505 -2.19 -40.27 -6.13
C GLN A 505 -1.23 -41.06 -7.04
N GLU A 506 -0.47 -40.39 -7.91
CA GLU A 506 0.49 -41.08 -8.79
C GLU A 506 1.72 -41.59 -8.04
N PHE A 507 2.24 -40.86 -7.04
CA PHE A 507 3.33 -41.36 -6.19
C PHE A 507 2.89 -42.51 -5.28
N GLU A 508 1.67 -42.45 -4.73
CA GLU A 508 1.12 -43.51 -3.89
C GLU A 508 0.93 -44.83 -4.67
N LYS A 509 0.53 -44.77 -5.94
CA LYS A 509 0.50 -45.96 -6.83
C LYS A 509 1.87 -46.63 -6.94
N ASN A 510 2.94 -45.86 -6.84
CA ASN A 510 4.31 -46.37 -6.85
C ASN A 510 4.82 -46.75 -5.46
N GLY A 511 4.00 -46.69 -4.42
CA GLY A 511 4.38 -47.00 -3.04
C GLY A 511 5.28 -45.94 -2.40
N ILE A 512 5.21 -44.69 -2.87
CA ILE A 512 5.94 -43.55 -2.32
C ILE A 512 4.94 -42.57 -1.69
N THR A 513 5.22 -42.14 -0.46
CA THR A 513 4.46 -41.10 0.23
C THR A 513 4.88 -39.74 -0.29
N ALA A 514 3.97 -39.03 -0.96
CA ALA A 514 4.23 -37.68 -1.44
C ALA A 514 3.70 -36.63 -0.47
N MET A 515 4.58 -35.74 -0.01
CA MET A 515 4.21 -34.56 0.78
C MET A 515 3.82 -33.43 -0.18
N PRO A 516 2.54 -33.01 -0.24
CA PRO A 516 2.09 -31.97 -1.17
C PRO A 516 2.50 -30.59 -0.67
N LEU A 517 3.56 -30.02 -1.22
CA LEU A 517 4.04 -28.68 -0.90
C LEU A 517 3.45 -27.64 -1.85
N TRP A 518 2.98 -26.53 -1.30
CA TRP A 518 2.58 -25.35 -2.05
C TRP A 518 3.32 -24.13 -1.56
N ASN A 519 3.80 -23.36 -2.52
CA ASN A 519 4.48 -22.10 -2.26
C ASN A 519 3.97 -21.03 -3.24
N LEU A 520 4.00 -19.77 -2.82
CA LEU A 520 3.50 -18.64 -3.58
C LEU A 520 4.58 -17.57 -3.70
N GLY A 521 4.83 -17.06 -4.90
CA GLY A 521 5.65 -15.86 -5.08
C GLY A 521 6.10 -15.58 -6.51
N GLU A 522 7.07 -14.68 -6.65
CA GLU A 522 7.39 -14.01 -7.92
C GLU A 522 8.35 -14.79 -8.81
N ASN A 523 9.22 -15.60 -8.21
CA ASN A 523 10.24 -16.37 -8.91
C ASN A 523 10.21 -17.83 -8.46
N ALA A 524 9.69 -18.72 -9.30
CA ALA A 524 9.61 -20.14 -8.98
C ALA A 524 10.98 -20.78 -8.73
N GLY A 525 12.01 -20.39 -9.49
CA GLY A 525 13.36 -20.94 -9.31
C GLY A 525 13.95 -20.62 -7.94
N ALA A 526 13.84 -19.35 -7.51
CA ALA A 526 14.30 -18.90 -6.20
C ALA A 526 13.52 -19.58 -5.07
N LEU A 527 12.20 -19.77 -5.22
CA LEU A 527 11.38 -20.47 -4.23
C LEU A 527 11.69 -21.96 -4.15
N ILE A 528 11.96 -22.63 -5.28
CA ILE A 528 12.44 -24.02 -5.29
C ILE A 528 13.75 -24.12 -4.52
N VAL A 529 14.73 -23.26 -4.83
CA VAL A 529 16.02 -23.24 -4.13
C VAL A 529 15.87 -22.94 -2.64
N LYS A 530 14.98 -22.01 -2.27
CA LYS A 530 14.66 -21.71 -0.86
C LYS A 530 14.07 -22.93 -0.16
N THR A 531 13.10 -23.62 -0.77
CA THR A 531 12.50 -24.84 -0.22
C THR A 531 13.53 -25.93 0.02
N VAL A 532 14.48 -26.13 -0.90
CA VAL A 532 15.58 -27.10 -0.75
C VAL A 532 16.47 -26.75 0.45
N LYS A 533 16.84 -25.47 0.58
CA LYS A 533 17.68 -25.00 1.68
C LYS A 533 16.97 -25.13 3.03
N ASP A 534 15.72 -24.70 3.11
CA ASP A 534 14.96 -24.64 4.36
C ASP A 534 14.55 -26.03 4.87
N LEU A 535 14.30 -26.97 3.95
CA LEU A 535 14.01 -28.38 4.27
C LEU A 535 15.25 -29.28 4.23
N GLY A 536 16.45 -28.74 3.95
CA GLY A 536 17.69 -29.52 3.92
C GLY A 536 17.72 -30.67 2.89
N LEU A 537 16.95 -30.58 1.81
CA LEU A 537 16.83 -31.63 0.79
C LEU A 537 18.11 -31.70 -0.06
N ASP A 538 18.46 -32.87 -0.58
CA ASP A 538 19.72 -33.11 -1.32
C ASP A 538 19.54 -33.10 -2.84
N THR A 539 18.34 -33.39 -3.32
CA THR A 539 18.09 -33.58 -4.75
C THR A 539 16.83 -32.83 -5.18
N VAL A 540 16.93 -32.08 -6.28
CA VAL A 540 15.81 -31.43 -6.96
C VAL A 540 15.60 -32.12 -8.29
N MET A 541 14.40 -32.63 -8.52
CA MET A 541 14.00 -33.24 -9.78
C MET A 541 12.97 -32.35 -10.48
N ILE A 542 13.22 -32.07 -11.77
CA ILE A 542 12.33 -31.26 -12.61
C ILE A 542 12.04 -31.98 -13.92
N GLY A 543 10.77 -31.97 -14.36
CA GLY A 543 10.38 -32.57 -15.63
C GLY A 543 10.67 -31.68 -16.84
N SER A 544 10.95 -32.27 -17.99
CA SER A 544 11.01 -31.61 -19.28
C SER A 544 9.59 -31.41 -19.82
N THR A 545 9.18 -30.18 -20.14
CA THR A 545 7.85 -29.94 -20.74
C THR A 545 7.97 -29.93 -22.25
N ARG A 546 7.21 -30.80 -22.93
CA ARG A 546 7.05 -30.80 -24.39
C ARG A 546 6.04 -29.72 -24.85
N ARG A 547 6.40 -28.42 -24.82
CA ARG A 547 5.61 -27.33 -25.48
C ARG A 547 6.50 -26.19 -26.02
N GLY A 548 5.91 -25.31 -26.83
CA GLY A 548 6.51 -24.52 -27.93
C GLY A 548 7.55 -23.45 -27.61
N ALA A 549 8.07 -22.81 -28.66
CA ALA A 549 9.29 -21.98 -28.66
C ALA A 549 9.28 -20.77 -27.70
N LEU A 550 8.11 -20.17 -27.41
CA LEU A 550 7.97 -19.02 -26.52
C LEU A 550 8.13 -19.41 -25.03
N GLU A 551 7.74 -20.62 -24.64
CA GLU A 551 7.85 -21.13 -23.27
C GLU A 551 9.27 -21.60 -22.92
N ARG A 552 10.10 -21.92 -23.93
CA ARG A 552 11.54 -22.17 -23.75
C ARG A 552 12.28 -20.93 -23.23
N LEU A 553 11.80 -19.73 -23.56
CA LEU A 553 12.41 -18.47 -23.15
C LEU A 553 12.17 -18.18 -21.66
N LEU A 554 10.97 -18.49 -21.14
CA LEU A 554 10.63 -18.39 -19.71
C LEU A 554 11.28 -19.50 -18.85
N ARG A 555 11.46 -20.71 -19.40
CA ARG A 555 12.25 -21.79 -18.76
C ARG A 555 13.72 -21.45 -18.59
N GLY A 556 14.26 -20.63 -19.50
CA GLY A 556 15.60 -20.08 -19.40
C GLY A 556 15.83 -19.30 -18.11
N GLU A 557 14.80 -18.79 -17.43
CA GLU A 557 14.95 -18.13 -16.13
C GLU A 557 14.83 -19.07 -14.94
N VAL A 558 13.82 -19.97 -14.89
CA VAL A 558 13.64 -20.87 -13.72
C VAL A 558 14.82 -21.85 -13.60
N LEU A 559 15.18 -22.51 -14.70
CA LEU A 559 16.23 -23.53 -14.70
C LEU A 559 17.61 -22.90 -14.50
N LYS A 560 17.83 -21.71 -15.06
CA LYS A 560 19.02 -20.89 -14.81
C LYS A 560 19.08 -20.40 -13.36
N THR A 561 17.98 -19.91 -12.79
CA THR A 561 17.93 -19.48 -11.38
C THR A 561 18.26 -20.64 -10.46
N ILE A 562 17.71 -21.84 -10.71
CA ILE A 562 18.06 -23.04 -9.92
C ILE A 562 19.54 -23.37 -10.12
N SER A 563 20.02 -23.44 -11.37
CA SER A 563 21.44 -23.74 -11.66
C SER A 563 22.42 -22.73 -11.05
N ASP A 564 22.05 -21.46 -10.97
CA ASP A 564 22.90 -20.37 -10.47
C ASP A 564 22.87 -20.27 -8.94
N GLN A 565 21.74 -20.60 -8.29
CA GLN A 565 21.53 -20.37 -6.85
C GLN A 565 21.49 -21.64 -5.99
N LEU A 566 21.36 -22.83 -6.60
CA LEU A 566 21.39 -24.10 -5.90
C LEU A 566 22.82 -24.34 -5.36
N PRO A 567 22.98 -24.71 -4.07
CA PRO A 567 24.30 -24.99 -3.50
C PRO A 567 25.05 -26.10 -4.24
N GLN A 568 26.38 -26.02 -4.28
CA GLN A 568 27.22 -26.98 -5.02
C GLN A 568 27.17 -28.42 -4.47
N ASP A 569 26.80 -28.58 -3.19
CA ASP A 569 26.60 -29.87 -2.52
C ASP A 569 25.25 -30.53 -2.85
N LYS A 570 24.39 -29.88 -3.64
CA LYS A 570 23.04 -30.34 -3.97
C LYS A 570 22.93 -30.75 -5.43
N HIS A 571 22.09 -31.74 -5.71
CA HIS A 571 21.96 -32.32 -7.05
C HIS A 571 20.70 -31.81 -7.77
N LEU A 572 20.86 -31.36 -9.01
CA LEU A 572 19.76 -31.04 -9.93
C LEU A 572 19.64 -32.16 -10.97
N VAL A 573 18.47 -32.79 -11.03
CA VAL A 573 18.14 -33.84 -12.00
C VAL A 573 17.03 -33.36 -12.94
N ILE A 574 17.25 -33.48 -14.24
CA ILE A 574 16.29 -33.09 -15.28
C ILE A 574 15.78 -34.35 -15.95
N CYS A 575 14.51 -34.67 -15.73
CA CYS A 575 13.85 -35.85 -16.27
C CYS A 575 13.16 -35.49 -17.58
N ASN A 576 13.30 -36.33 -18.62
CA ASN A 576 12.75 -36.02 -19.95
C ASN A 576 11.29 -36.43 -20.17
#